data_AF-A0A3S0DPN2-F1
#
_entry.id   AF-A0A3S0DPN2-F1
#
_cell.length_a   1.000
_cell.length_b   1.000
_cell.length_c   1.000
_cell.angle_alpha   90.00
_cell.angle_beta   90.00
_cell.angle_gamma   90.00
#
_symmetry.space_group_name_H-M   'P 1'
#
loop_
_entity.id
_entity.type
_entity.pdbx_description
1 polymer ?
#
loop_
_entity_poly.entity_id
_entity_poly.type
_entity_poly.pdbx_seq_one_letter_code
_entity_poly.pdbx_strand_id
1 'polypeptide(L)'
;MKKFAALGIVVLPLLAGTALAQQQPAQDPELANFRTAYTSGDGLAYVVIPDEKGEKIYRYGDASRQAAKKDPRGFMLFTCNSPHVFVVQDAKAKAALLKAKVVKAGEANFAELDGKYLANCKNPLVKSAIPADKAPAKK
;
A
#
# COMPACT_ATOMS: atom_id res chain seq x y z
N MET A 1 56.64 53.14 -6.51
CA MET A 1 57.24 51.79 -6.38
C MET A 1 57.05 51.27 -4.96
N LYS A 2 56.18 50.29 -4.73
CA LYS A 2 56.35 49.17 -3.78
C LYS A 2 55.10 48.29 -3.79
N LYS A 3 55.35 46.99 -3.71
CA LYS A 3 54.56 45.88 -4.22
C LYS A 3 53.50 45.45 -3.20
N PHE A 4 52.30 45.14 -3.66
CA PHE A 4 51.28 44.41 -2.90
C PHE A 4 51.67 42.93 -2.87
N ALA A 5 51.86 42.38 -1.67
CA ALA A 5 51.86 40.95 -1.43
C ALA A 5 50.57 40.61 -0.68
N ALA A 6 49.54 40.23 -1.44
CA ALA A 6 48.36 39.58 -0.92
C ALA A 6 48.59 38.06 -1.02
N LEU A 7 48.44 37.34 0.09
CA LEU A 7 48.00 35.94 0.17
C LEU A 7 48.06 35.51 1.63
N GLY A 8 46.88 35.40 2.25
CA GLY A 8 46.71 34.86 3.60
C GLY A 8 45.29 34.33 3.69
N ILE A 9 45.16 33.04 3.39
CA ILE A 9 43.93 32.26 3.29
C ILE A 9 43.16 32.33 4.61
N VAL A 10 41.92 32.82 4.58
CA VAL A 10 40.93 32.55 5.63
C VAL A 10 39.99 31.50 5.08
N VAL A 11 40.25 30.24 5.44
CA VAL A 11 39.31 29.14 5.25
C VAL A 11 38.10 29.44 6.13
N LEU A 12 36.99 29.83 5.51
CA LEU A 12 35.68 29.79 6.12
C LEU A 12 35.35 28.32 6.44
N PRO A 13 35.07 27.95 7.71
CA PRO A 13 34.38 26.70 7.94
C PRO A 13 32.99 26.85 7.34
N LEU A 14 32.76 26.12 6.25
CA LEU A 14 31.43 25.80 5.75
C LEU A 14 30.66 25.24 6.95
N LEU A 15 29.76 26.05 7.50
CA LEU A 15 28.66 25.56 8.31
C LEU A 15 27.87 24.65 7.38
N ALA A 16 28.18 23.35 7.47
CA ALA A 16 27.37 22.29 6.95
C ALA A 16 26.00 22.45 7.59
N GLY A 17 25.12 23.19 6.90
CA GLY A 17 23.72 23.23 7.23
C GLY A 17 23.27 21.79 7.28
N THR A 18 22.92 21.34 8.49
CA THR A 18 22.21 20.11 8.71
C THR A 18 20.93 20.21 7.92
N ALA A 19 20.97 19.72 6.67
CA ALA A 19 19.77 19.30 5.99
C ALA A 19 19.16 18.27 6.93
N LEU A 20 18.10 18.67 7.64
CA LEU A 20 17.10 17.75 8.12
C LEU A 20 16.52 17.12 6.85
N ALA A 21 17.24 16.15 6.29
CA ALA A 21 16.61 15.11 5.51
C ALA A 21 15.58 14.54 6.46
N GLN A 22 14.34 14.99 6.30
CA GLN A 22 13.18 14.27 6.81
C GLN A 22 13.43 12.84 6.37
N GLN A 23 13.83 11.97 7.30
CA GLN A 23 14.06 10.56 7.03
C GLN A 23 12.74 10.05 6.49
N GLN A 24 12.63 10.02 5.17
CA GLN A 24 11.56 9.35 4.47
C GLN A 24 11.58 7.95 5.07
N PRO A 25 10.49 7.50 5.73
CA PRO A 25 10.51 6.30 6.55
C PRO A 25 11.16 5.20 5.73
N ALA A 26 12.29 4.68 6.23
CA ALA A 26 13.04 3.66 5.53
C ALA A 26 12.05 2.57 5.15
N GLN A 27 11.86 2.40 3.85
CA GLN A 27 10.89 1.47 3.31
C GLN A 27 11.29 0.07 3.78
N ASP A 28 10.38 -0.63 4.45
CA ASP A 28 10.65 -1.97 4.94
C ASP A 28 10.99 -2.90 3.75
N PRO A 29 12.23 -3.43 3.67
CA PRO A 29 12.67 -4.22 2.53
C PRO A 29 11.98 -5.59 2.47
N GLU A 30 11.53 -6.13 3.61
CA GLU A 30 10.86 -7.44 3.64
C GLU A 30 9.49 -7.37 2.96
N LEU A 31 8.85 -6.20 2.98
CA LEU A 31 7.58 -5.95 2.30
C LEU A 31 7.73 -5.45 0.85
N ALA A 32 8.94 -5.42 0.27
CA ALA A 32 9.15 -4.87 -1.06
C ALA A 32 8.31 -5.57 -2.14
N ASN A 33 8.23 -6.90 -2.07
CA ASN A 33 7.42 -7.71 -2.99
C ASN A 33 5.93 -7.40 -2.84
N PHE A 34 5.43 -7.38 -1.60
CA PHE A 34 4.04 -7.04 -1.31
C PHE A 34 3.71 -5.62 -1.78
N ARG A 35 4.57 -4.63 -1.48
CA ARG A 35 4.38 -3.24 -1.89
C ARG A 35 4.30 -3.11 -3.41
N THR A 36 5.21 -3.77 -4.12
CA THR A 36 5.24 -3.77 -5.59
C THR A 36 3.96 -4.38 -6.16
N ALA A 37 3.53 -5.52 -5.62
CA ALA A 37 2.31 -6.18 -6.03
C ALA A 37 1.06 -5.32 -5.74
N TYR A 38 1.00 -4.70 -4.56
CA TYR A 38 -0.10 -3.85 -4.12
C TYR A 38 -0.23 -2.59 -4.99
N THR A 39 0.88 -1.89 -5.24
CA THR A 39 0.88 -0.59 -5.93
C THR A 39 0.88 -0.68 -7.46
N SER A 40 1.06 -1.88 -8.03
CA SER A 40 1.01 -2.12 -9.47
C SER A 40 -0.40 -2.38 -9.99
N GLY A 41 -0.59 -2.14 -11.29
CA GLY A 41 -1.85 -2.29 -11.99
C GLY A 41 -2.90 -1.26 -11.60
N ASP A 42 -4.10 -1.48 -12.11
CA ASP A 42 -5.21 -0.52 -12.11
C ASP A 42 -6.52 -1.21 -11.74
N GLY A 43 -7.57 -0.44 -11.43
CA GLY A 43 -8.90 -0.95 -11.14
C GLY A 43 -9.04 -1.59 -9.76
N LEU A 44 -9.83 -2.66 -9.66
CA LEU A 44 -10.03 -3.42 -8.42
C LEU A 44 -9.00 -4.54 -8.28
N ALA A 45 -8.60 -4.80 -7.04
CA ALA A 45 -7.73 -5.92 -6.69
C ALA A 45 -8.10 -6.47 -5.31
N TYR A 46 -7.67 -7.69 -5.06
CA TYR A 46 -7.87 -8.41 -3.82
C TYR A 46 -6.54 -8.70 -3.13
N VAL A 47 -6.55 -8.67 -1.80
CA VAL A 47 -5.48 -9.19 -0.95
C VAL A 47 -6.05 -10.33 -0.12
N VAL A 48 -5.44 -11.50 -0.24
CA VAL A 48 -5.79 -12.68 0.55
C VAL A 48 -4.72 -12.89 1.60
N ILE A 49 -5.11 -12.92 2.86
CA ILE A 49 -4.22 -13.16 4.00
C ILE A 49 -4.66 -14.44 4.68
N PRO A 50 -3.83 -15.50 4.70
CA PRO A 50 -4.12 -16.70 5.48
C PRO A 50 -4.04 -16.39 6.97
N ASP A 51 -5.02 -16.88 7.73
CA ASP A 51 -5.08 -16.84 9.19
C ASP A 51 -5.45 -18.21 9.78
N GLU A 52 -5.47 -18.31 11.11
CA GLU A 52 -5.74 -19.57 11.82
C GLU A 52 -7.16 -20.11 11.61
N LYS A 53 -8.10 -19.28 11.12
CA LYS A 53 -9.50 -19.61 10.90
C LYS A 53 -9.84 -19.77 9.41
N GLY A 54 -8.86 -19.62 8.51
CA GLY A 54 -9.03 -19.68 7.06
C GLY A 54 -8.37 -18.52 6.35
N GLU A 55 -8.98 -18.03 5.27
CA GLU A 55 -8.46 -16.91 4.49
C GLU A 55 -9.28 -15.65 4.71
N LYS A 56 -8.62 -14.52 4.96
CA LYS A 56 -9.25 -13.20 4.96
C LYS A 56 -9.04 -12.52 3.62
N ILE A 57 -10.16 -12.16 2.99
CA ILE A 57 -10.20 -11.49 1.70
C ILE A 57 -10.45 -10.00 1.94
N TYR A 58 -9.54 -9.18 1.45
CA TYR A 58 -9.66 -7.73 1.45
C TYR A 58 -9.73 -7.21 0.01
N ARG A 59 -10.54 -6.19 -0.23
CA ARG A 59 -10.65 -5.50 -1.50
C ARG A 59 -9.92 -4.16 -1.42
N TYR A 60 -9.34 -3.70 -2.52
CA TYR A 60 -8.83 -2.34 -2.66
C TYR A 60 -8.85 -1.90 -4.13
N GLY A 61 -8.57 -0.63 -4.37
CA GLY A 61 -8.51 -0.08 -5.72
C GLY A 61 -7.56 1.11 -5.83
N ASP A 62 -7.73 1.89 -6.89
CA ASP A 62 -6.73 2.87 -7.31
C ASP A 62 -6.49 3.99 -6.32
N ALA A 63 -7.51 4.44 -5.59
CA ALA A 63 -7.34 5.42 -4.52
C ALA A 63 -6.38 4.90 -3.43
N SER A 64 -6.53 3.64 -3.03
CA SER A 64 -5.66 3.00 -2.03
C SER A 64 -4.25 2.77 -2.58
N ARG A 65 -4.12 2.40 -3.87
CA ARG A 65 -2.81 2.30 -4.55
C ARG A 65 -2.09 3.65 -4.55
N GLN A 66 -2.78 4.71 -4.97
CA GLN A 66 -2.21 6.05 -5.03
C GLN A 66 -1.82 6.55 -3.65
N ALA A 67 -2.63 6.28 -2.62
CA ALA A 67 -2.28 6.60 -1.24
C ALA A 67 -1.00 5.86 -0.79
N ALA A 68 -0.88 4.56 -1.05
CA ALA A 68 0.30 3.76 -0.68
C ALA A 68 1.58 4.14 -1.45
N LYS A 69 1.44 4.65 -2.69
CA LYS A 69 2.57 5.24 -3.44
C LYS A 69 3.11 6.52 -2.78
N LYS A 70 2.22 7.31 -2.15
CA LYS A 70 2.57 8.57 -1.46
C LYS A 70 3.04 8.33 -0.03
N ASP A 71 2.40 7.43 0.70
CA ASP A 71 2.73 7.09 2.09
C ASP A 71 2.96 5.57 2.24
N PRO A 72 4.23 5.12 2.27
CA PRO A 72 4.55 3.69 2.33
C PRO A 72 4.45 3.10 3.73
N ARG A 73 3.99 3.88 4.73
CA ARG A 73 3.88 3.45 6.14
C ARG A 73 2.69 2.54 6.39
N GLY A 74 1.72 2.50 5.48
CA GLY A 74 0.58 1.60 5.63
C GLY A 74 -0.16 1.31 4.35
N PHE A 75 -0.96 0.25 4.41
CA PHE A 75 -1.78 -0.23 3.30
C PHE A 75 -3.24 -0.22 3.70
N MET A 76 -4.07 0.46 2.91
CA MET A 76 -5.50 0.54 3.14
C MET A 76 -6.21 -0.59 2.38
N LEU A 77 -6.92 -1.41 3.12
CA LEU A 77 -7.58 -2.62 2.64
C LEU A 77 -9.01 -2.63 3.18
N PHE A 78 -9.97 -3.12 2.41
CA PHE A 78 -11.36 -3.07 2.82
C PHE A 78 -11.89 -4.48 2.99
N THR A 79 -12.44 -4.74 4.18
CA THR A 79 -13.45 -5.79 4.30
C THR A 79 -14.77 -5.23 3.83
N CYS A 80 -15.78 -6.08 3.61
CA CYS A 80 -17.10 -5.60 3.21
C CYS A 80 -17.67 -4.52 4.15
N ASN A 81 -17.42 -4.64 5.45
CA ASN A 81 -18.08 -3.84 6.47
C ASN A 81 -17.20 -2.71 7.01
N SER A 82 -15.88 -2.77 6.80
CA SER A 82 -14.97 -1.78 7.38
C SER A 82 -13.65 -1.65 6.62
N PRO A 83 -13.09 -0.43 6.55
CA PRO A 83 -11.69 -0.24 6.18
C PRO A 83 -10.77 -0.81 7.26
N HIS A 84 -9.65 -1.34 6.82
CA HIS A 84 -8.54 -1.83 7.63
C HIS A 84 -7.25 -1.21 7.12
N VAL A 85 -6.50 -0.59 8.04
CA VAL A 85 -5.18 -0.04 7.75
C VAL A 85 -4.14 -0.95 8.37
N PHE A 86 -3.27 -1.51 7.54
CA PHE A 86 -2.11 -2.28 7.99
C PHE A 86 -0.92 -1.33 8.08
N VAL A 87 -0.50 -1.02 9.31
CA VAL A 87 0.67 -0.17 9.57
C VAL A 87 1.92 -1.05 9.54
N VAL A 88 2.91 -0.70 8.73
CA VAL A 88 4.12 -1.52 8.50
C VAL A 88 4.96 -1.71 9.78
N GLN A 89 4.90 -0.74 10.70
CA GLN A 89 5.62 -0.78 11.98
C GLN A 89 4.96 -1.71 13.01
N ASP A 90 3.69 -2.08 12.81
CA ASP A 90 3.03 -3.07 13.66
C ASP A 90 3.48 -4.47 13.26
N ALA A 91 4.11 -5.20 14.19
CA ALA A 91 4.70 -6.50 13.92
C ALA A 91 3.65 -7.53 13.43
N LYS A 92 2.42 -7.46 13.95
CA LYS A 92 1.33 -8.36 13.55
C LYS A 92 0.84 -8.05 12.15
N ALA A 93 0.66 -6.77 11.82
CA ALA A 93 0.30 -6.32 10.48
C ALA A 93 1.39 -6.70 9.48
N LYS A 94 2.66 -6.45 9.79
CA LYS A 94 3.80 -6.86 8.94
C LYS A 94 3.80 -8.36 8.68
N ALA A 95 3.68 -9.18 9.72
CA ALA A 95 3.64 -10.64 9.60
C ALA A 95 2.45 -11.12 8.74
N ALA A 96 1.31 -10.44 8.81
CA ALA A 96 0.16 -10.73 7.96
C ALA A 96 0.43 -10.35 6.49
N LEU A 97 1.01 -9.17 6.24
CA LEU A 97 1.32 -8.71 4.88
C LEU A 97 2.42 -9.54 4.20
N LEU A 98 3.38 -10.09 4.96
CA LEU A 98 4.40 -10.99 4.43
C LEU A 98 3.83 -12.30 3.88
N LYS A 99 2.68 -12.74 4.40
CA LYS A 99 1.98 -13.95 3.95
C LYS A 99 0.91 -13.65 2.89
N ALA A 100 0.70 -12.37 2.58
CA ALA A 100 -0.42 -11.94 1.78
C ALA A 100 -0.18 -12.18 0.28
N LYS A 101 -1.24 -12.57 -0.43
CA LYS A 101 -1.25 -12.68 -1.89
C LYS A 101 -2.13 -11.59 -2.49
N VAL A 102 -1.58 -10.84 -3.44
CA VAL A 102 -2.33 -9.86 -4.23
C VAL A 102 -2.84 -10.54 -5.50
N VAL A 103 -4.11 -10.34 -5.82
CA VAL A 103 -4.77 -10.83 -7.05
C VAL A 103 -5.45 -9.67 -7.75
N LYS A 104 -5.05 -9.37 -8.97
CA LYS A 104 -5.56 -8.26 -9.79
C LYS A 104 -6.66 -8.71 -10.74
N ALA A 105 -7.45 -7.76 -11.23
CA ALA A 105 -8.42 -8.01 -12.29
C ALA A 105 -7.75 -8.64 -13.52
N GLY A 106 -8.38 -9.66 -14.09
CA GLY A 106 -7.85 -10.44 -15.22
C GLY A 106 -7.03 -11.67 -14.82
N GLU A 107 -6.66 -11.82 -13.55
CA GLU A 107 -6.06 -13.07 -13.05
C GLU A 107 -7.13 -14.15 -12.83
N ALA A 108 -6.76 -15.43 -13.02
CA ALA A 108 -7.70 -16.57 -12.99
C ALA A 108 -8.55 -16.65 -11.71
N ASN A 109 -7.98 -16.28 -10.55
CA ASN A 109 -8.65 -16.37 -9.26
C ASN A 109 -9.49 -15.14 -8.92
N PHE A 110 -9.45 -14.09 -9.75
CA PHE A 110 -10.12 -12.83 -9.42
C PHE A 110 -11.63 -12.99 -9.29
N ALA A 111 -12.27 -13.66 -10.25
CA ALA A 111 -13.72 -13.84 -10.27
C ALA A 111 -14.22 -14.65 -9.05
N GLU A 112 -13.45 -15.65 -8.62
CA GLU A 112 -13.77 -16.44 -7.43
C GLU A 112 -13.66 -15.59 -6.15
N LEU A 113 -12.60 -14.79 -6.02
CA LEU A 113 -12.42 -13.90 -4.87
C LEU A 113 -13.48 -12.81 -4.81
N ASP A 114 -13.86 -12.26 -5.97
CA ASP A 114 -14.94 -11.28 -6.07
C ASP A 114 -16.27 -11.88 -5.62
N GLY A 115 -16.61 -13.08 -6.11
CA GLY A 115 -17.78 -13.83 -5.68
C GLY A 115 -17.78 -14.12 -4.18
N LYS A 116 -16.67 -14.61 -3.62
CA LYS A 116 -16.51 -14.88 -2.18
C LYS A 116 -16.66 -13.61 -1.33
N TYR A 117 -16.03 -12.52 -1.76
CA TYR A 117 -16.10 -11.24 -1.06
C TYR A 117 -17.54 -10.73 -1.01
N LEU A 118 -18.24 -10.75 -2.15
CA LEU A 118 -19.61 -10.25 -2.28
C LEU A 118 -20.66 -11.14 -1.60
N ALA A 119 -20.49 -12.46 -1.64
CA ALA A 119 -21.37 -13.41 -0.97
C ALA A 119 -21.36 -13.22 0.56
N ASN A 120 -20.16 -12.99 1.12
CA ASN A 120 -19.99 -12.70 2.54
C ASN A 120 -20.28 -11.23 2.89
N CYS A 121 -20.54 -10.41 1.87
CA CYS A 121 -20.81 -9.00 2.07
C CYS A 121 -22.27 -8.74 2.40
N LYS A 122 -22.54 -8.38 3.66
CA LYS A 122 -23.88 -7.98 4.12
C LYS A 122 -24.14 -6.48 3.98
N ASN A 123 -23.14 -5.69 3.56
CA ASN A 123 -23.29 -4.26 3.34
C ASN A 123 -24.06 -3.99 2.04
N PRO A 124 -25.29 -3.44 2.11
CA PRO A 124 -26.11 -3.20 0.92
C PRO A 124 -25.46 -2.19 -0.02
N LEU A 125 -24.71 -1.21 0.49
CA LEU A 125 -24.05 -0.17 -0.33
C LEU A 125 -23.00 -0.75 -1.27
N VAL A 126 -22.33 -1.83 -0.87
CA VAL A 126 -21.33 -2.51 -1.70
C VAL A 126 -22.00 -3.25 -2.85
N LYS A 127 -23.17 -3.85 -2.63
CA LYS A 127 -23.95 -4.55 -3.68
C LYS A 127 -24.57 -3.57 -4.67
N SER A 128 -25.06 -2.43 -4.19
CA SER A 128 -25.58 -1.36 -5.04
C SER A 128 -24.52 -0.72 -5.94
N ALA A 129 -23.25 -0.77 -5.52
CA ALA A 129 -22.11 -0.24 -6.28
C ALA A 129 -21.57 -1.23 -7.33
N ILE A 130 -22.13 -2.44 -7.44
CA ILE A 130 -21.80 -3.38 -8.51
C ILE A 130 -22.67 -3.02 -9.72
N PRO A 131 -22.07 -2.78 -10.91
CA PRO A 131 -22.82 -2.64 -12.14
C PRO A 131 -23.78 -3.84 -12.34
N ALA A 132 -25.03 -3.58 -12.72
CA ALA A 132 -26.09 -4.61 -12.77
C ALA A 132 -25.74 -5.80 -13.69
N ASP A 133 -24.87 -5.58 -14.67
CA ASP A 133 -24.29 -6.56 -15.58
C ASP A 133 -23.29 -7.53 -14.92
N LYS A 134 -22.86 -7.27 -13.68
CA LYS A 134 -21.92 -8.10 -12.91
C LYS A 134 -22.46 -8.58 -11.57
N ALA A 135 -23.72 -8.26 -11.25
CA ALA A 135 -24.34 -8.77 -10.03
C ALA A 135 -24.58 -10.28 -10.16
N PRO A 136 -24.22 -11.11 -9.15
CA PRO A 136 -24.58 -12.53 -9.17
C PRO A 136 -26.11 -12.66 -9.24
N ALA A 137 -26.58 -13.47 -10.19
CA ALA A 137 -28.01 -13.68 -10.43
C ALA A 137 -28.71 -14.04 -9.12
N LYS A 138 -29.76 -13.27 -8.77
CA LYS A 138 -30.63 -13.59 -7.64
C LYS A 138 -31.27 -14.96 -7.92
N LYS A 139 -30.93 -15.96 -7.11
CA LYS A 139 -31.71 -17.21 -7.01
C LYS A 139 -33.01 -16.96 -6.28
#